data_AF-A0A8S9ZKZ9-F1
#
_entry.id   AF-A0A8S9ZKZ9-F1
#
_cell.length_a   1.000
_cell.length_b   1.000
_cell.length_c   1.000
_cell.angle_alpha   90.00
_cell.angle_beta   90.00
_cell.angle_gamma   90.00
#
_symmetry.space_group_name_H-M   'P 1'
#
loop_
_entity.id
_entity.type
_entity.pdbx_description
1 polymer ?
#
loop_
_entity_poly.entity_id
_entity_poly.type
_entity_poly.pdbx_seq_one_letter_code
_entity_poly.pdbx_strand_id
1 'polypeptide(L)' 'MVSEIFSIVVLCFAAIGLVFNFLLIYLVIRFTLKEMEIYSKILLQTSIVDIICICLLNKLLIKFILKN' A
#
# COMPACT_ATOMS: atom_id res chain seq x y z
N MET A 1 -21.99 -13.20 -6.14
CA MET A 1 -22.22 -11.78 -6.50
C MET A 1 -21.71 -10.77 -5.47
N VAL A 2 -22.31 -10.61 -4.27
CA VAL A 2 -21.86 -9.54 -3.33
C VAL A 2 -20.41 -9.75 -2.86
N SER A 3 -20.01 -10.99 -2.61
CA SER A 3 -18.64 -11.36 -2.23
C SER A 3 -17.59 -11.09 -3.32
N GLU A 4 -17.94 -11.33 -4.58
CA GLU A 4 -17.06 -11.10 -5.74
C GLU A 4 -16.83 -9.60 -5.96
N ILE A 5 -17.91 -8.80 -5.91
CA ILE A 5 -17.81 -7.34 -6.05
C ILE A 5 -16.96 -6.77 -4.91
N PHE A 6 -17.17 -7.23 -3.68
CA PHE A 6 -16.34 -6.83 -2.54
C PHE A 6 -14.85 -7.16 -2.77
N SER A 7 -14.56 -8.37 -3.28
CA SER A 7 -13.18 -8.80 -3.56
C SER A 7 -12.51 -7.93 -4.63
N ILE A 8 -13.23 -7.58 -5.69
CA ILE A 8 -12.73 -6.69 -6.76
C ILE A 8 -12.43 -5.29 -6.20
N VAL A 9 -13.34 -4.74 -5.39
CA VAL A 9 -13.15 -3.41 -4.79
C VAL A 9 -11.92 -3.38 -3.88
N VAL A 10 -11.73 -4.40 -3.05
CA VAL A 10 -10.53 -4.52 -2.18
C VAL A 10 -9.26 -4.61 -3.03
N LEU A 11 -9.28 -5.37 -4.12
CA LEU A 11 -8.13 -5.48 -5.03
C LEU A 11 -7.77 -4.13 -5.67
N CYS A 12 -8.78 -3.36 -6.08
CA CYS A 12 -8.59 -2.02 -6.64
C CYS A 12 -7.97 -1.06 -5.61
N PHE A 13 -8.50 -1.03 -4.39
CA PHE A 13 -7.93 -0.20 -3.32
C PHE A 13 -6.51 -0.60 -2.95
N ALA A 14 -6.20 -1.91 -2.95
CA ALA A 14 -4.84 -2.40 -2.76
C ALA A 14 -3.88 -1.90 -3.85
N ALA A 15 -4.28 -1.97 -5.12
CA ALA A 15 -3.48 -1.48 -6.24
C ALA A 15 -3.23 0.04 -6.14
N ILE A 16 -4.28 0.81 -5.86
CA ILE A 16 -4.20 2.26 -5.67
C ILE A 16 -3.26 2.61 -4.49
N GLY A 17 -3.41 1.91 -3.36
CA GLY A 17 -2.57 2.09 -2.18
C GLY A 17 -1.08 1.81 -2.45
N LEU A 18 -0.76 0.81 -3.28
CA LEU A 18 0.62 0.54 -3.70
C LEU A 18 1.18 1.69 -4.54
N VAL A 19 0.43 2.15 -5.55
CA VAL A 19 0.87 3.24 -6.44
C VAL A 19 1.16 4.51 -5.63
N PHE A 20 0.26 4.89 -4.71
CA PHE A 20 0.46 6.07 -3.88
C PHE A 20 1.64 5.94 -2.93
N ASN A 21 1.85 4.77 -2.31
CA ASN A 21 3.01 4.58 -1.44
C ASN A 21 4.34 4.65 -2.21
N PHE A 22 4.43 4.07 -3.41
CA PHE A 22 5.62 4.24 -4.25
C PHE A 22 5.84 5.68 -4.69
N LEU A 23 4.77 6.40 -5.04
CA LEU A 23 4.85 7.82 -5.36
C LEU A 23 5.33 8.64 -4.16
N LEU A 24 4.84 8.33 -2.96
CA LEU A 24 5.24 9.00 -1.73
C LEU A 24 6.72 8.78 -1.44
N ILE A 25 7.20 7.53 -1.55
CA ILE A 25 8.63 7.19 -1.42
C ILE A 25 9.47 7.99 -2.43
N TYR A 26 9.04 8.04 -3.69
CA TYR A 26 9.72 8.82 -4.73
C TYR A 26 9.80 10.31 -4.37
N LEU A 27 8.68 10.91 -3.92
CA LEU A 27 8.62 12.31 -3.52
C LEU A 27 9.51 12.60 -2.30
N VAL A 28 9.49 11.72 -1.31
CA VAL A 28 10.34 11.83 -0.11
C VAL A 28 11.81 11.81 -0.50
N ILE A 29 12.24 10.88 -1.36
CA ILE A 29 13.64 10.80 -1.77
C ILE A 29 14.07 12.03 -2.59
N ARG A 30 13.20 12.54 -3.47
CA ARG A 30 13.54 13.66 -4.37
C ARG A 30 13.47 15.04 -3.72
N PHE A 31 12.49 15.27 -2.85
CA PHE A 31 12.10 16.61 -2.44
C PHE A 31 12.20 16.87 -0.92
N THR A 32 12.76 15.94 -0.13
CA THR A 32 12.95 16.18 1.31
C THR A 32 13.91 17.33 1.56
N LEU A 33 13.41 18.37 2.21
CA LEU A 33 14.22 19.45 2.78
C LEU A 33 14.93 18.96 4.06
N LYS A 34 16.13 19.48 4.33
CA LYS A 34 16.93 19.11 5.52
C LYS A 34 16.17 19.25 6.85
N GLU A 35 15.31 20.25 6.96
CA GLU A 35 14.50 20.51 8.17
C GLU A 35 13.44 19.43 8.42
N MET A 36 13.01 18.73 7.36
CA MET A 36 11.98 17.68 7.41
C MET A 36 12.55 16.27 7.50
N GLU A 37 13.88 16.11 7.65
CA GLU A 37 14.54 14.80 7.52
C GLU A 37 14.00 13.73 8.48
N ILE A 38 13.68 14.11 9.73
CA ILE A 38 13.13 13.19 10.73
C ILE A 38 11.71 12.75 10.33
N TYR A 39 10.86 13.69 9.94
CA TYR A 39 9.49 13.40 9.49
C TYR A 39 9.49 12.56 8.21
N SER A 40 10.36 12.88 7.27
CA SER A 40 10.56 12.11 6.03
C SER A 40 10.98 10.66 6.30
N LYS A 41 11.83 10.42 7.32
CA LYS A 41 12.21 9.05 7.72
C LYS A 41 11.02 8.26 8.30
N ILE A 42 10.22 8.89 9.15
CA ILE A 42 9.00 8.26 9.69
C ILE A 42 8.02 7.97 8.55
N LEU A 43 7.83 8.92 7.64
CA LEU A 43 6.94 8.79 6.49
C LEU A 43 7.39 7.64 5.56
N LEU A 44 8.70 7.51 5.34
CA LEU A 44 9.28 6.41 4.58
C LEU A 44 9.01 5.05 5.25
N GLN A 45 9.18 4.97 6.59
CA GLN A 45 8.91 3.75 7.35
C GLN A 45 7.43 3.36 7.27
N THR A 46 6.51 4.33 7.42
CA THR A 46 5.07 4.07 7.31
C THR A 46 4.71 3.57 5.91
N SER A 47 5.28 4.14 4.84
CA SER A 47 5.02 3.67 3.48
C SER A 47 5.53 2.25 3.23
N ILE A 48 6.66 1.87 3.81
CA ILE A 48 7.16 0.49 3.71
C ILE A 48 6.21 -0.48 4.44
N VAL A 49 5.75 -0.11 5.65
CA VAL A 49 4.79 -0.91 6.42
C VAL A 49 3.47 -1.05 5.67
N ASP A 50 2.96 0.02 5.06
CA ASP A 50 1.73 0.00 4.27
C ASP A 50 1.85 -0.93 3.06
N ILE A 51 2.98 -0.89 2.32
CA ILE A 51 3.23 -1.80 1.20
C ILE A 51 3.21 -3.26 1.68
N ILE A 52 3.86 -3.57 2.80
CA ILE A 52 3.89 -4.92 3.38
C ILE A 52 2.46 -5.37 3.77
N CYS A 53 1.71 -4.51 4.45
CA CYS A 53 0.32 -4.78 4.85
C CYS A 53 -0.57 -5.06 3.62
N ILE A 54 -0.48 -4.23 2.59
CA ILE A 54 -1.23 -4.42 1.35
C ILE A 54 -0.86 -5.76 0.69
N CYS A 55 0.43 -6.10 0.62
CA CYS A 55 0.88 -7.37 0.03
C CYS A 55 0.35 -8.58 0.80
N LEU A 56 0.40 -8.55 2.14
CA LEU A 56 -0.10 -9.63 2.99
C LEU A 56 -1.62 -9.80 2.87
N LEU A 57 -2.36 -8.69 2.92
CA LEU A 57 -3.81 -8.68 2.80
C LEU A 57 -4.26 -9.20 1.44
N ASN A 58 -3.59 -8.79 0.36
CA ASN A 58 -3.90 -9.25 -0.99
C ASN A 58 -3.60 -10.75 -1.16
N LYS A 59 -2.49 -11.25 -0.60
CA LYS A 59 -2.17 -12.69 -0.58
C LYS A 59 -3.24 -13.50 0.16
N LEU A 60 -3.73 -13.01 1.29
CA LEU A 60 -4.81 -13.66 2.05
C LEU A 60 -6.13 -13.65 1.26
N LEU A 61 -6.47 -12.54 0.62
CA LEU A 61 -7.67 -12.39 -0.21
C LEU A 61 -7.65 -13.41 -1.37
N ILE A 62 -6.55 -13.50 -2.11
CA ILE A 62 -6.39 -14.44 -3.22
C ILE A 62 -6.53 -15.89 -2.74
N LYS A 63 -5.92 -16.22 -1.59
CA LYS A 63 -6.05 -17.57 -0.99
C LYS A 63 -7.49 -17.89 -0.59
N PHE A 64 -8.26 -16.90 -0.14
CA PHE A 64 -9.66 -17.08 0.20
C PHE A 64 -10.53 -17.28 -1.05
N ILE A 65 -10.29 -16.51 -2.11
CA ILE A 65 -10.98 -16.64 -3.40
C ILE A 65 -10.73 -18.02 -4.02
N LEU A 66 -9.49 -18.51 -4.03
CA LEU A 66 -9.12 -19.81 -4.61
C LEU A 66 -9.66 -21.03 -3.84
N LYS A 67 -10.08 -20.84 -2.58
CA LYS A 67 -10.56 -21.94 -1.72
C LYS A 67 -12.09 -22.07 -1.74
N ASN A 68 -12.80 -21.05 -2.18
CA ASN A 68 -14.25 -21.05 -2.40
C ASN A 68 -14.57 -21.36 -3.86
#